data_AF-A0A932T1D6-F1
#
_entry.id   AF-A0A932T1D6-F1
#
_cell.length_a   1.000
_cell.length_b   1.000
_cell.length_c   1.000
_cell.angle_alpha   90.00
_cell.angle_beta   90.00
_cell.angle_gamma   90.00
#
_symmetry.space_group_name_H-M   'P 1'
#
loop_
_entity.id
_entity.type
_entity.pdbx_description
1 polymer ?
#
loop_
_entity_poly.entity_id
_entity_poly.type
_entity_poly.pdbx_seq_one_letter_code
_entity_poly.pdbx_strand_id
1 'polypeptide(L)'
;MARACFASVVFVSAADLSPVRAGEIKIGGHTFTLPDGFEIEQVAGPPLVDRPITADFDELGRLYVSDSSGSNDKVEKQLAEKPHRIVRLEDTDGDGRFDKSVVFADKMMFPEGTMWLDGSLYVAAPPSIWKLTDTDGDGVADKREEWFAGKTLTGCANDLHGPYAGPDGWIYWCKGAFAKQT
;
A
#
# COMPACT_ATOMS: atom_id res chain seq x y z
N MET A 1 -47.03 14.78 -37.22
CA MET A 1 -45.65 15.02 -36.75
C MET A 1 -45.08 13.69 -36.29
N ALA A 2 -44.21 13.07 -37.09
CA ALA A 2 -43.54 11.83 -36.72
C ALA A 2 -42.06 12.13 -36.46
N ARG A 3 -41.58 11.83 -35.24
CA ARG A 3 -40.16 11.89 -34.90
C ARG A 3 -39.53 10.52 -35.23
N ALA A 4 -38.57 10.52 -36.14
CA ALA A 4 -37.70 9.38 -36.37
C ALA A 4 -36.63 9.32 -35.27
N CYS A 5 -36.42 8.13 -34.70
CA CYS A 5 -35.34 7.83 -33.77
C CYS A 5 -34.17 7.26 -34.59
N PHE A 6 -33.02 7.94 -34.59
CA PHE A 6 -31.80 7.40 -35.21
C PHE A 6 -31.05 6.59 -34.17
N ALA A 7 -30.94 5.27 -34.38
CA ALA A 7 -29.98 4.43 -33.67
C ALA A 7 -28.63 4.52 -34.37
N SER A 8 -27.63 5.07 -33.70
CA SER A 8 -26.24 5.05 -34.19
C SER A 8 -25.59 3.76 -33.69
N VAL A 9 -25.26 2.85 -34.60
CA VAL A 9 -24.44 1.66 -34.31
C VAL A 9 -22.98 2.09 -34.42
N VAL A 10 -22.28 2.13 -33.29
CA VAL A 10 -20.83 2.33 -33.28
C VAL A 10 -20.16 0.98 -33.51
N PHE A 11 -19.52 0.81 -34.66
CA PHE A 11 -18.60 -0.30 -34.91
C PHE A 11 -17.25 0.04 -34.28
N VAL A 12 -16.87 -0.69 -33.23
CA VAL A 12 -15.49 -0.70 -32.74
C VAL A 12 -14.68 -1.58 -33.68
N SER A 13 -13.82 -0.95 -34.49
CA SER A 13 -12.85 -1.64 -35.35
C SER A 13 -11.89 -2.45 -34.48
N ALA A 14 -11.53 -3.64 -34.97
CA ALA A 14 -10.63 -4.58 -34.34
C ALA A 14 -9.35 -3.90 -33.81
N ALA A 15 -8.98 -4.26 -32.59
CA ALA A 15 -7.75 -3.84 -31.93
C ALA A 15 -6.55 -4.02 -32.87
N ASP A 16 -5.74 -2.99 -32.96
CA ASP A 16 -4.45 -3.02 -33.64
C ASP A 16 -3.59 -4.12 -32.99
N LEU A 17 -3.42 -5.25 -33.67
CA LEU A 17 -2.59 -6.38 -33.25
C LEU A 17 -1.11 -6.14 -33.62
N SER A 18 -0.67 -4.88 -33.62
CA SER A 18 0.74 -4.55 -33.67
C SER A 18 1.46 -5.24 -32.51
N PRO A 19 2.61 -5.92 -32.74
CA PRO A 19 3.36 -6.51 -31.65
C PRO A 19 3.68 -5.40 -30.65
N VAL A 20 3.31 -5.59 -29.38
CA VAL A 20 3.65 -4.70 -28.28
C VAL A 20 5.15 -4.45 -28.36
N ARG A 21 5.56 -3.25 -28.78
CA ARG A 21 6.96 -2.88 -28.64
C ARG A 21 7.13 -2.54 -27.17
N ALA A 22 8.21 -3.08 -26.62
CA ALA A 22 8.55 -2.80 -25.24
C ALA A 22 9.73 -1.85 -25.23
N GLY A 23 9.56 -0.67 -24.64
CA GLY A 23 10.63 0.29 -24.43
C GLY A 23 11.44 -0.06 -23.18
N GLU A 24 12.76 0.08 -23.24
CA GLU A 24 13.61 0.00 -22.06
C GLU A 24 13.76 1.38 -21.41
N ILE A 25 13.45 1.47 -20.12
CA ILE A 25 13.62 2.68 -19.29
C ILE A 25 14.55 2.35 -18.13
N LYS A 26 15.44 3.28 -17.78
CA LYS A 26 16.38 3.12 -16.65
C LYS A 26 16.04 4.07 -15.51
N ILE A 27 15.81 3.53 -14.32
CA ILE A 27 15.58 4.30 -13.09
C ILE A 27 16.47 3.73 -11.99
N GLY A 28 17.25 4.59 -11.31
CA GLY A 28 18.07 4.18 -10.17
C GLY A 28 19.08 3.06 -10.46
N GLY A 29 19.52 2.91 -11.72
CA GLY A 29 20.42 1.81 -12.14
C GLY A 29 19.71 0.50 -12.52
N HIS A 30 18.38 0.44 -12.43
CA HIS A 30 17.57 -0.70 -12.85
C HIS A 30 16.98 -0.46 -14.25
N THR A 31 16.94 -1.51 -15.07
CA THR A 31 16.28 -1.48 -16.39
C THR A 31 14.88 -2.07 -16.28
N PHE A 32 13.88 -1.32 -16.71
CA PHE A 32 12.48 -1.72 -16.82
C PHE A 32 12.11 -1.84 -18.28
N THR A 33 11.27 -2.82 -18.60
CA THR A 33 10.73 -3.04 -19.93
C THR A 33 9.23 -2.80 -19.88
N LEU A 34 8.74 -1.74 -20.54
CA LEU A 34 7.33 -1.34 -20.51
C LEU A 34 6.67 -1.51 -21.87
N PRO A 35 5.41 -1.96 -21.94
CA PRO A 35 4.59 -1.87 -23.15
C PRO A 35 4.43 -0.42 -23.63
N ASP A 36 4.22 -0.24 -24.94
CA ASP A 36 3.84 1.06 -25.50
C ASP A 36 2.63 1.68 -24.77
N GLY A 37 2.69 3.00 -24.52
CA GLY A 37 1.64 3.75 -23.84
C GLY A 37 1.70 3.71 -22.31
N PHE A 38 2.68 3.02 -21.72
CA PHE A 38 2.96 3.05 -20.28
C PHE A 38 4.19 3.88 -19.96
N GLU A 39 4.13 4.58 -18.84
CA GLU A 39 5.24 5.35 -18.27
C GLU A 39 5.52 4.85 -16.85
N ILE A 40 6.78 4.96 -16.43
CA ILE A 40 7.19 4.66 -15.06
C ILE A 40 8.05 5.82 -14.57
N GLU A 41 7.76 6.27 -13.36
CA GLU A 41 8.49 7.34 -12.70
C GLU A 41 8.80 6.96 -11.25
N GLN A 42 9.94 7.43 -10.75
CA GLN A 42 10.21 7.40 -9.32
C GLN A 42 9.50 8.59 -8.68
N VAL A 43 8.44 8.35 -7.91
CA VAL A 43 7.64 9.41 -7.24
C VAL A 43 7.99 9.61 -5.77
N ALA A 44 8.71 8.66 -5.16
CA ALA A 44 9.21 8.74 -3.79
C ALA A 44 10.45 7.84 -3.61
N GLY A 45 11.24 8.12 -2.57
CA GLY A 45 12.41 7.35 -2.15
C GLY A 45 13.10 8.02 -0.97
N PRO A 46 14.28 7.58 -0.55
CA PRO A 46 15.02 8.24 0.52
C PRO A 46 15.24 9.73 0.18
N PRO A 47 15.01 10.66 1.13
CA PRO A 47 14.75 10.46 2.56
C PRO A 47 13.25 10.36 2.95
N LEU A 48 12.31 10.39 2.00
CA LEU A 48 10.88 10.37 2.30
C LEU A 48 10.42 9.01 2.82
N VAL A 49 10.96 7.93 2.25
CA VAL A 49 10.75 6.54 2.65
C VAL A 49 12.02 5.74 2.35
N ASP A 50 12.50 4.96 3.32
CA ASP A 50 13.81 4.30 3.20
C ASP A 50 13.70 2.91 2.58
N ARG A 51 12.75 2.10 3.04
CA ARG A 51 12.54 0.69 2.65
C ARG A 51 11.04 0.38 2.58
N PRO A 52 10.35 0.84 1.52
CA PRO A 52 8.92 0.62 1.36
C PRO A 52 8.59 -0.88 1.25
N ILE A 53 7.52 -1.33 1.91
CA ILE A 53 7.01 -2.72 1.85
C ILE A 53 5.65 -2.77 1.13
N THR A 54 4.67 -2.04 1.66
CA THR A 54 3.30 -1.92 1.12
C THR A 54 2.85 -0.46 1.24
N ALA A 55 1.87 -0.05 0.45
CA ALA A 55 1.28 1.28 0.56
C ALA A 55 -0.19 1.31 0.15
N ASP A 56 -0.91 2.31 0.63
CA ASP A 56 -2.26 2.63 0.17
C ASP A 56 -2.54 4.13 0.22
N PHE A 57 -3.48 4.59 -0.60
CA PHE A 57 -3.90 5.99 -0.69
C PHE A 57 -5.12 6.26 0.17
N ASP A 58 -5.18 7.47 0.72
CA ASP A 58 -6.45 8.01 1.23
C ASP A 58 -7.22 8.79 0.17
N GLU A 59 -8.41 9.29 0.54
CA GLU A 59 -9.28 10.04 -0.34
C GLU A 59 -8.73 11.43 -0.72
N LEU A 60 -7.66 11.88 -0.05
CA LEU A 60 -6.98 13.15 -0.33
C LEU A 60 -5.72 12.97 -1.19
N GLY A 61 -5.40 11.74 -1.61
CA GLY A 61 -4.22 11.43 -2.42
C GLY A 61 -2.93 11.34 -1.61
N ARG A 62 -2.99 11.33 -0.28
CA ARG A 62 -1.83 11.10 0.58
C ARG A 62 -1.50 9.60 0.57
N LEU A 63 -0.22 9.25 0.49
CA LEU A 63 0.22 7.86 0.40
C LEU A 63 0.76 7.38 1.74
N TYR A 64 0.16 6.33 2.29
CA TYR A 64 0.60 5.71 3.53
C TYR A 64 1.48 4.51 3.21
N VAL A 65 2.75 4.56 3.60
CA VAL A 65 3.76 3.56 3.22
C VAL A 65 4.30 2.88 4.46
N SER A 66 4.26 1.55 4.45
CA SER A 66 4.99 0.71 5.40
C SER A 66 6.50 0.81 5.15
N ASP A 67 7.26 1.24 6.14
CA ASP A 67 8.69 1.51 6.02
C ASP A 67 9.50 0.62 6.97
N SER A 68 10.34 -0.24 6.39
CA SER A 68 11.14 -1.19 7.14
C SER A 68 12.34 -0.52 7.83
N SER A 69 12.55 -0.85 9.10
CA SER A 69 13.78 -0.52 9.81
C SER A 69 15.04 -1.16 9.20
N GLY A 70 14.87 -2.21 8.37
CA GLY A 70 15.96 -3.04 7.89
C GLY A 70 16.52 -4.01 8.94
N SER A 71 15.87 -4.15 10.10
CA SER A 71 16.27 -5.12 11.13
C SER A 71 16.09 -6.56 10.64
N ASN A 72 17.09 -7.38 10.92
CA ASN A 72 17.06 -8.84 10.75
C ASN A 72 17.12 -9.54 12.13
N ASP A 73 16.75 -8.84 13.20
CA ASP A 73 16.72 -9.39 14.54
C ASP A 73 15.68 -10.52 14.67
N LYS A 74 15.82 -11.34 15.71
CA LYS A 74 14.83 -12.38 16.01
C LYS A 74 13.46 -11.78 16.34
N VAL A 75 12.43 -12.55 16.08
CA VAL A 75 11.03 -12.13 16.22
C VAL A 75 10.68 -11.65 17.63
N GLU A 76 11.27 -12.23 18.68
CA GLU A 76 11.02 -11.81 20.07
C GLU A 76 11.53 -10.39 20.32
N LYS A 77 12.69 -10.05 19.76
CA LYS A 77 13.27 -8.70 19.88
C LYS A 77 12.49 -7.70 19.04
N GLN A 78 12.13 -8.06 17.81
CA GLN A 78 11.27 -7.21 16.99
C GLN A 78 9.91 -6.98 17.66
N LEU A 79 9.32 -8.00 18.29
CA LEU A 79 8.05 -7.88 19.02
C LEU A 79 8.14 -6.96 20.23
N ALA A 80 9.28 -6.95 20.92
CA ALA A 80 9.53 -6.04 22.02
C ALA A 80 9.76 -4.59 21.54
N GLU A 81 10.64 -4.40 20.57
CA GLU A 81 11.13 -3.08 20.15
C GLU A 81 10.22 -2.38 19.13
N LYS A 82 9.53 -3.18 18.31
CA LYS A 82 8.66 -2.80 17.20
C LYS A 82 9.33 -1.74 16.32
N PRO A 83 10.40 -2.10 15.61
CA PRO A 83 11.31 -1.12 15.05
C PRO A 83 10.77 -0.45 13.77
N HIS A 84 9.68 -0.94 13.19
CA HIS A 84 9.14 -0.45 11.93
C HIS A 84 8.22 0.74 12.14
N ARG A 85 7.92 1.45 11.04
CA ARG A 85 7.02 2.59 11.04
C ARG A 85 6.13 2.58 9.79
N ILE A 86 5.07 3.37 9.85
CA ILE A 86 4.31 3.84 8.71
C ILE A 86 4.64 5.31 8.51
N VAL A 87 4.98 5.69 7.29
CA VAL A 87 5.10 7.09 6.88
C VAL A 87 3.91 7.49 6.03
N ARG A 88 3.47 8.74 6.17
CA ARG A 88 2.50 9.36 5.26
C ARG A 88 3.24 10.35 4.39
N LEU A 89 3.11 10.16 3.08
CA LEU A 89 3.69 11.02 2.06
C LEU A 89 2.62 11.95 1.48
N GLU A 90 3.01 13.18 1.21
CA GLU A 90 2.17 14.23 0.66
C GLU A 90 2.91 14.92 -0.49
N ASP A 91 2.19 15.13 -1.59
CA ASP A 91 2.58 16.00 -2.70
C ASP A 91 1.92 17.36 -2.43
N THR A 92 2.72 18.37 -2.12
CA THR A 92 2.22 19.68 -1.68
C THR A 92 2.11 20.70 -2.81
N ASP A 93 2.69 20.41 -3.99
CA ASP A 93 2.64 21.28 -5.16
C ASP A 93 1.82 20.73 -6.33
N GLY A 94 1.39 19.47 -6.25
CA GLY A 94 0.47 18.82 -7.18
C GLY A 94 1.13 18.36 -8.48
N ASP A 95 2.45 18.18 -8.49
CA ASP A 95 3.20 17.73 -9.68
C ASP A 95 3.20 16.19 -9.87
N GLY A 96 2.59 15.45 -8.93
CA GLY A 96 2.54 13.99 -8.90
C GLY A 96 3.73 13.34 -8.20
N ARG A 97 4.62 14.12 -7.57
CA ARG A 97 5.80 13.65 -6.83
C ARG A 97 5.66 14.04 -5.38
N PHE A 98 5.81 13.07 -4.49
CA PHE A 98 5.75 13.35 -3.07
C PHE A 98 6.97 14.16 -2.64
N ASP A 99 6.76 15.17 -1.81
CA ASP A 99 7.80 16.09 -1.33
C ASP A 99 7.88 16.16 0.20
N LYS A 100 6.86 15.67 0.90
CA LYS A 100 6.72 15.73 2.36
C LYS A 100 6.48 14.35 2.93
N SER A 101 7.12 14.07 4.06
CA SER A 101 7.00 12.81 4.81
C SER A 101 6.78 13.08 6.29
N VAL A 102 5.80 12.40 6.87
CA VAL A 102 5.50 12.40 8.31
C VAL A 102 5.48 10.96 8.79
N VAL A 103 6.05 10.67 9.96
CA VAL A 103 5.87 9.37 10.60
C VAL A 103 4.45 9.29 11.13
N PHE A 104 3.56 8.68 10.35
CA PHE A 104 2.15 8.51 10.72
C PHE A 104 1.99 7.59 11.93
N ALA A 105 2.73 6.48 11.98
CA ALA A 105 2.75 5.59 13.13
C ALA A 105 4.12 4.94 13.28
N ASP A 106 4.74 5.11 14.44
CA ASP A 106 5.94 4.39 14.84
C ASP A 106 5.60 3.08 15.59
N LYS A 107 6.59 2.39 16.15
CA LYS A 107 6.38 1.23 17.04
C LYS A 107 5.53 0.12 16.42
N MET A 108 5.78 -0.18 15.14
CA MET A 108 5.11 -1.26 14.42
C MET A 108 5.96 -2.52 14.42
N MET A 109 5.27 -3.67 14.57
CA MET A 109 5.81 -4.93 14.10
C MET A 109 5.96 -4.91 12.58
N PHE A 110 6.66 -5.89 12.01
CA PHE A 110 6.93 -5.96 10.58
C PHE A 110 5.63 -5.84 9.77
N PRO A 111 5.38 -4.70 9.09
CA PRO A 111 4.08 -4.40 8.52
C PRO A 111 3.98 -5.02 7.12
N GLU A 112 3.13 -6.02 7.00
CA GLU A 112 2.95 -6.89 5.83
C GLU A 112 1.68 -6.54 5.02
N GLY A 113 1.00 -5.45 5.37
CA GLY A 113 0.02 -4.83 4.51
C GLY A 113 -0.61 -3.56 5.08
N THR A 114 -1.17 -2.76 4.19
CA THR A 114 -1.74 -1.44 4.44
C THR A 114 -3.01 -1.30 3.61
N MET A 115 -4.08 -0.84 4.25
CA MET A 115 -5.36 -0.58 3.59
C MET A 115 -6.01 0.63 4.24
N TRP A 116 -6.26 1.67 3.48
CA TRP A 116 -7.04 2.80 3.92
C TRP A 116 -8.53 2.48 3.82
N LEU A 117 -9.29 2.80 4.88
CA LEU A 117 -10.73 2.66 4.88
C LEU A 117 -11.35 3.60 5.92
N ASP A 118 -12.31 4.43 5.46
CA ASP A 118 -13.15 5.29 6.29
C ASP A 118 -12.37 6.10 7.34
N GLY A 119 -11.36 6.84 6.87
CA GLY A 119 -10.56 7.74 7.71
C GLY A 119 -9.54 7.03 8.61
N SER A 120 -9.25 5.76 8.37
CA SER A 120 -8.25 5.01 9.15
C SER A 120 -7.38 4.14 8.25
N LEU A 121 -6.14 3.96 8.67
CA LEU A 121 -5.25 2.99 8.05
C LEU A 121 -5.30 1.68 8.83
N TYR A 122 -5.63 0.60 8.13
CA TYR A 122 -5.53 -0.76 8.63
C TYR A 122 -4.18 -1.35 8.25
N VAL A 123 -3.42 -1.83 9.23
CA VAL A 123 -2.07 -2.35 9.02
C VAL A 123 -1.96 -3.74 9.59
N ALA A 124 -1.71 -4.75 8.75
CA ALA A 124 -1.27 -6.03 9.27
C ALA A 124 0.18 -5.94 9.70
N ALA A 125 0.41 -6.04 11.00
CA ALA A 125 1.71 -6.13 11.61
C ALA A 125 1.64 -7.27 12.62
N PRO A 126 1.97 -8.53 12.20
CA PRO A 126 1.86 -9.72 13.03
C PRO A 126 2.36 -9.49 14.47
N PRO A 127 1.59 -9.91 15.49
CA PRO A 127 0.44 -10.80 15.43
C PRO A 127 -0.91 -10.13 15.18
N SER A 128 -0.95 -8.84 14.84
CA SER A 128 -2.19 -8.05 14.89
C SER A 128 -2.49 -7.36 13.55
N ILE A 129 -3.77 -7.07 13.31
CA ILE A 129 -4.16 -6.00 12.37
C ILE A 129 -4.54 -4.80 13.22
N TRP A 130 -3.84 -3.70 13.01
CA TRP A 130 -4.08 -2.44 13.70
C TRP A 130 -5.02 -1.57 12.88
N LYS A 131 -5.94 -0.86 13.55
CA LYS A 131 -6.62 0.30 13.00
C LYS A 131 -5.96 1.55 13.60
N LEU A 132 -5.42 2.39 12.73
CA LEU A 132 -4.68 3.59 13.07
C LEU A 132 -5.45 4.81 12.55
N THR A 133 -5.82 5.72 13.43
CA THR A 133 -6.62 6.91 13.11
C THR A 133 -5.93 8.15 13.61
N ASP A 134 -5.85 9.16 12.75
CA ASP A 134 -5.51 10.55 13.09
C ASP A 134 -6.84 11.29 13.32
N THR A 135 -7.12 11.66 14.57
CA THR A 135 -8.40 12.23 15.01
C THR A 135 -8.39 13.75 15.08
N ASP A 136 -7.21 14.39 15.04
CA ASP A 136 -7.04 15.84 15.13
C ASP A 136 -6.52 16.49 13.84
N GLY A 137 -6.11 15.67 12.86
CA GLY A 137 -5.68 16.09 11.53
C GLY A 137 -4.23 16.57 11.46
N ASP A 138 -3.40 16.32 12.49
CA ASP A 138 -2.00 16.73 12.49
C ASP A 138 -1.10 15.84 11.59
N GLY A 139 -1.64 14.70 11.19
CA GLY A 139 -0.99 13.72 10.34
C GLY A 139 -0.22 12.60 11.00
N VAL A 140 -0.43 12.43 12.30
CA VAL A 140 0.06 11.34 13.10
C VAL A 140 -1.13 10.60 13.69
N ALA A 141 -1.09 9.27 13.67
CA ALA A 141 -2.14 8.47 14.29
C ALA A 141 -2.05 8.59 15.82
N ASP A 142 -2.98 9.30 16.44
CA ASP A 142 -3.14 9.39 17.90
C ASP A 142 -3.97 8.23 18.47
N LYS A 143 -4.83 7.61 17.65
CA LYS A 143 -5.65 6.46 18.05
C LYS A 143 -5.14 5.17 17.42
N ARG A 144 -4.86 4.19 18.27
CA ARG A 144 -4.39 2.86 17.87
C ARG A 144 -5.24 1.77 18.49
N GLU A 145 -5.88 0.97 17.65
CA GLU A 145 -6.77 -0.11 18.07
C GLU A 145 -6.29 -1.44 17.47
N GLU A 146 -6.18 -2.49 18.27
CA GLU A 146 -6.03 -3.85 17.75
C GLU A 146 -7.38 -4.27 17.17
N TRP A 147 -7.57 -4.06 15.87
CA TRP A 147 -8.82 -4.36 15.19
C TRP A 147 -9.04 -5.87 15.08
N PHE A 148 -7.96 -6.61 14.83
CA PHE A 148 -8.01 -8.07 14.78
C PHE A 148 -6.76 -8.69 15.40
N ALA A 149 -6.96 -9.53 16.41
CA ALA A 149 -5.90 -10.32 17.03
C ALA A 149 -5.62 -11.57 16.17
N GLY A 150 -4.75 -11.42 15.16
CA GLY A 150 -4.35 -12.49 14.25
C GLY A 150 -3.46 -13.58 14.88
N LYS A 151 -2.90 -13.33 16.07
CA LYS A 151 -2.09 -14.28 16.88
C LYS A 151 -0.96 -14.90 16.05
N THR A 152 -0.69 -16.19 16.23
CA THR A 152 0.42 -17.00 15.69
C THR A 152 1.47 -16.21 14.91
N LEU A 153 2.63 -15.98 15.52
CA LEU A 153 3.79 -15.30 14.96
C LEU A 153 4.98 -16.25 15.10
N THR A 154 5.55 -16.68 13.98
CA THR A 154 6.61 -17.72 13.97
C THR A 154 7.99 -17.19 13.63
N GLY A 155 8.09 -15.92 13.27
CA GLY A 155 9.34 -15.26 12.89
C GLY A 155 9.79 -15.53 11.46
N CYS A 156 8.95 -16.18 10.66
CA CYS A 156 9.07 -16.21 9.22
C CYS A 156 8.12 -15.15 8.64
N ALA A 157 8.49 -14.47 7.56
CA ALA A 157 7.64 -13.42 6.96
C ALA A 157 6.42 -13.99 6.19
N ASN A 158 6.14 -15.30 6.31
CA ASN A 158 4.96 -15.93 5.75
C ASN A 158 3.79 -15.89 6.74
N ASP A 159 3.56 -14.74 7.36
CA ASP A 159 2.65 -14.57 8.48
C ASP A 159 1.31 -13.93 8.04
N LEU A 160 1.04 -12.66 8.37
CA LEU A 160 -0.29 -12.04 8.20
C LEU A 160 -0.22 -10.92 7.13
N HIS A 161 -0.72 -11.22 5.94
CA HIS A 161 -0.66 -10.34 4.77
C HIS A 161 -2.03 -9.74 4.44
N GLY A 162 -2.04 -8.50 3.95
CA GLY A 162 -3.24 -7.67 3.82
C GLY A 162 -3.37 -6.68 4.99
N PRO A 163 -4.57 -6.19 5.35
CA PRO A 163 -5.85 -6.45 4.71
C PRO A 163 -5.97 -5.84 3.30
N TYR A 164 -6.99 -6.27 2.56
CA TYR A 164 -7.37 -5.76 1.24
C TYR A 164 -8.89 -5.57 1.16
N ALA A 165 -9.33 -4.47 0.57
CA ALA A 165 -10.74 -4.22 0.31
C ALA A 165 -11.18 -5.01 -0.93
N GLY A 166 -12.24 -5.80 -0.79
CA GLY A 166 -12.90 -6.47 -1.91
C GLY A 166 -13.98 -5.59 -2.54
N PRO A 167 -14.27 -5.78 -3.84
CA PRO A 167 -15.34 -5.03 -4.53
C PRO A 167 -16.75 -5.39 -4.03
N ASP A 168 -16.88 -6.45 -3.23
CA ASP A 168 -18.11 -6.90 -2.59
C ASP A 168 -18.31 -6.31 -1.18
N GLY A 169 -17.45 -5.38 -0.77
CA GLY A 169 -17.53 -4.68 0.51
C GLY A 169 -16.95 -5.45 1.69
N TRP A 170 -16.28 -6.59 1.44
CA TRP A 170 -15.59 -7.35 2.48
C TRP A 170 -14.11 -6.98 2.56
N ILE A 171 -13.52 -7.24 3.72
CA ILE A 171 -12.08 -7.08 3.96
C ILE A 171 -11.44 -8.46 4.01
N TYR A 172 -10.38 -8.67 3.23
CA TYR A 172 -9.67 -9.93 3.09
C TYR A 172 -8.25 -9.84 3.63
N TRP A 173 -7.78 -10.90 4.26
CA TRP A 173 -6.37 -11.06 4.61
C TRP A 173 -5.97 -12.54 4.53
N CYS A 174 -4.69 -12.78 4.33
CA CYS A 174 -4.13 -14.12 4.26
C CYS A 174 -3.25 -14.35 5.47
N LYS A 175 -3.37 -15.54 6.08
CA LYS A 175 -2.49 -15.96 7.15
C LYS A 175 -1.80 -17.27 6.81
N GLY A 176 -0.47 -17.25 6.83
CA GLY A 176 0.38 -18.43 6.81
C GLY A 176 1.08 -18.61 8.16
N ALA A 177 1.60 -19.81 8.40
CA ALA A 177 2.79 -20.06 9.21
C ALA A 177 3.17 -21.54 9.08
N PHE A 178 4.40 -21.89 9.45
CA PHE A 178 4.78 -23.28 9.71
C PHE A 178 4.38 -23.74 11.13
N ALA A 179 3.20 -23.33 11.58
CA ALA A 179 2.66 -23.65 12.90
C ALA A 179 1.12 -23.67 12.90
N LYS A 180 0.54 -24.19 13.98
CA LYS A 180 -0.90 -24.13 14.21
C LYS A 180 -1.36 -22.68 14.31
N GLN A 181 -2.43 -22.36 13.60
CA GLN A 181 -3.09 -21.06 13.64
C GLN A 181 -4.02 -21.02 14.85
N THR A 182 -3.99 -19.92 15.61
CA THR A 182 -4.74 -19.72 16.87
C THR A 182 -5.60 -18.48 16.85
#